data_AF-A0A7L4PH38-F1
#
_entry.id   AF-A0A7L4PH38-F1
#
_cell.length_a   1.000
_cell.length_b   1.000
_cell.length_c   1.000
_cell.angle_alpha   90.00
_cell.angle_beta   90.00
_cell.angle_gamma   90.00
#
_symmetry.space_group_name_H-M   'P 1'
#
loop_
_entity.id
_entity.type
_entity.pdbx_description
1 polymer ?
#
loop_
_entity_poly.entity_id
_entity_poly.type
_entity_poly.pdbx_seq_one_letter_code
_entity_poly.pdbx_strand_id
1 'polypeptide(L)'
;MRRLRPEEGAEIPVSFLCFEHREVTLWISRPLPRENFPPCISNILSSQSTPGAHRAAAVLAAFLGQAGWGEEEAVALWRDFASRCRLDQEGDNEARIFHKWFAALHCPSCRTIKSQSRGYPHLGLAGLGYCQPDPRCPSFDSPVNYAAGIPIGQSPPPEKGRTLVLGTEILVRLYDWTSGREETVELSPGEKKALEELLQQQGEGQLVFSRVRVRGRLCPCFQVRPQDGPRRSLLSDDL
;
A
#
# COMPACT_ATOMS: atom_id res chain seq x y z
N MET A 1 8.49 8.92 10.64
CA MET A 1 8.34 7.82 11.62
C MET A 1 8.71 6.50 10.95
N ARG A 2 9.51 5.67 11.62
CA ARG A 2 9.94 4.37 11.11
C ARG A 2 8.91 3.31 11.55
N ARG A 3 8.75 2.26 10.74
CA ARG A 3 7.82 1.16 11.02
C ARG A 3 8.59 0.02 11.69
N LEU A 4 8.13 -0.42 12.85
CA LEU A 4 8.73 -1.54 13.56
C LEU A 4 8.46 -2.85 12.81
N ARG A 5 9.52 -3.54 12.40
CA ARG A 5 9.45 -4.80 11.64
C ARG A 5 10.50 -5.78 12.15
N PRO A 6 10.28 -6.38 13.34
CA PRO A 6 11.12 -7.48 13.81
C PRO A 6 11.07 -8.66 12.83
N GLU A 7 12.09 -9.51 12.92
CA GLU A 7 12.04 -10.84 12.33
C GLU A 7 10.85 -11.63 12.90
N GLU A 8 10.34 -12.60 12.14
CA GLU A 8 9.21 -13.43 12.57
C GLU A 8 9.54 -14.14 13.89
N GLY A 9 8.66 -14.00 14.88
CA GLY A 9 8.84 -14.57 16.22
C GLY A 9 9.81 -13.82 17.14
N ALA A 10 10.57 -12.83 16.64
CA ALA A 10 11.43 -12.03 17.51
C ALA A 10 10.59 -11.14 18.43
N GLU A 11 10.87 -11.24 19.73
CA GLU A 11 10.19 -10.50 20.78
C GLU A 11 10.96 -9.21 21.09
N ILE A 12 10.25 -8.08 21.02
CA ILE A 12 10.77 -6.76 21.36
C ILE A 12 10.01 -6.24 22.56
N PRO A 13 10.67 -5.97 23.71
CA PRO A 13 10.04 -5.24 24.80
C PRO A 13 9.68 -3.82 24.33
N VAL A 14 8.41 -3.46 24.49
CA VAL A 14 7.88 -2.16 24.07
C VAL A 14 7.06 -1.51 25.18
N SER A 15 6.93 -0.18 25.13
CA SER A 15 5.88 0.53 25.85
C SER A 15 4.85 1.07 24.86
N PHE A 16 3.57 0.89 25.18
CA PHE A 16 2.49 1.55 24.45
C PHE A 16 2.52 3.05 24.75
N LEU A 17 2.43 3.88 23.71
CA LEU A 17 2.34 5.33 23.85
C LEU A 17 0.91 5.80 23.56
N CYS A 18 0.42 5.55 22.34
CA CYS A 18 -0.93 5.94 21.93
C CYS A 18 -1.39 5.21 20.66
N PHE A 19 -2.68 5.31 20.36
CA PHE A 19 -3.22 5.05 19.04
C PHE A 19 -3.25 6.32 18.20
N GLU A 20 -2.92 6.18 16.92
CA GLU A 20 -3.08 7.21 15.90
C GLU A 20 -3.97 6.69 14.78
N HIS A 21 -4.92 7.51 14.35
CA HIS A 21 -5.78 7.22 13.22
C HIS A 21 -5.34 8.07 12.04
N ARG A 22 -5.06 7.43 10.91
CA ARG A 22 -4.64 8.12 9.70
C ARG A 22 -5.61 7.82 8.58
N GLU A 23 -6.21 8.86 8.02
CA GLU A 23 -6.99 8.72 6.79
C GLU A 23 -6.06 8.33 5.65
N VAL A 24 -6.38 7.23 4.98
CA VAL A 24 -5.79 6.84 3.71
C VAL A 24 -6.60 7.49 2.63
N THR A 25 -5.96 8.36 1.86
CA THR A 25 -6.61 9.13 0.82
C THR A 25 -6.01 8.85 -0.54
N LEU A 26 -6.86 8.86 -1.56
CA LEU A 26 -6.53 8.66 -2.97
C LEU A 26 -6.89 9.92 -3.74
N TRP A 27 -5.89 10.60 -4.28
CA TRP A 27 -6.15 11.66 -5.24
C TRP A 27 -6.55 11.05 -6.59
N ILE A 28 -7.66 11.52 -7.14
CA ILE A 28 -8.21 11.14 -8.43
C ILE A 28 -8.27 12.41 -9.29
N SER A 29 -7.61 12.39 -10.44
CA SER A 29 -7.62 13.50 -11.40
C SER A 29 -9.01 13.71 -12.00
N ARG A 30 -9.23 14.87 -12.63
CA ARG A 30 -10.19 14.96 -13.73
C ARG A 30 -9.75 14.03 -14.87
N PRO A 31 -10.67 13.54 -15.73
CA PRO A 31 -10.35 12.61 -16.80
C PRO A 31 -9.13 13.09 -17.61
N LEU A 32 -8.02 12.35 -17.51
CA LEU A 32 -6.80 12.65 -18.24
C LEU A 32 -6.90 12.11 -19.65
N PRO A 33 -6.53 12.91 -20.68
CA PRO A 33 -6.67 12.48 -22.05
C PRO A 33 -5.65 11.39 -22.39
N ARG A 34 -6.02 10.49 -23.31
CA ARG A 34 -5.25 9.26 -23.60
C ARG A 34 -3.86 9.56 -24.18
N GLU A 35 -3.72 10.63 -24.95
CA GLU A 35 -2.46 11.12 -25.51
C GLU A 35 -1.42 11.51 -24.45
N ASN A 36 -1.86 11.78 -23.22
CA ASN A 36 -0.98 12.09 -22.10
C ASN A 36 -0.52 10.84 -21.35
N PHE A 37 -0.98 9.65 -21.72
CA PHE A 37 -0.62 8.43 -21.01
C PHE A 37 0.89 8.16 -21.09
N PRO A 38 1.51 7.77 -19.96
CA PRO A 38 2.92 7.45 -19.95
C PRO A 38 3.20 6.22 -20.79
N PRO A 39 4.44 6.05 -21.27
CA PRO A 39 4.84 4.90 -22.08
C PRO A 39 4.48 3.56 -21.46
N CYS A 40 4.57 3.40 -20.13
CA CYS A 40 4.21 2.15 -19.46
C CYS A 40 2.73 1.78 -19.63
N ILE A 41 1.81 2.74 -19.60
CA ILE A 41 0.38 2.50 -19.76
C ILE A 41 0.06 2.29 -21.24
N SER A 42 0.62 3.11 -22.12
CA SER A 42 0.45 2.97 -23.57
C SER A 42 0.95 1.61 -24.09
N ASN A 43 2.07 1.13 -23.54
CA ASN A 43 2.59 -0.20 -23.86
C ASN A 43 1.72 -1.32 -23.30
N ILE A 44 1.14 -1.17 -22.10
CA ILE A 44 0.16 -2.15 -21.60
C ILE A 44 -1.03 -2.24 -22.56
N LEU A 45 -1.62 -1.09 -22.93
CA LEU A 45 -2.77 -1.05 -23.82
C LEU A 45 -2.51 -1.65 -25.21
N SER A 46 -1.28 -1.56 -25.72
CA SER A 46 -0.89 -2.12 -27.03
C SER A 46 -0.30 -3.53 -26.96
N SER A 47 -0.02 -4.06 -25.77
CA SER A 47 0.66 -5.33 -25.60
C SER A 47 -0.20 -6.52 -26.00
N GLN A 48 0.47 -7.53 -26.56
CA GLN A 48 -0.04 -8.89 -26.77
C GLN A 48 0.70 -9.90 -25.85
N SER A 49 1.52 -9.39 -24.93
CA SER A 49 2.43 -10.18 -24.08
C SER A 49 1.69 -10.70 -22.85
N THR A 50 1.76 -12.02 -22.62
CA THR A 50 1.19 -12.70 -21.45
C THR A 50 2.08 -12.65 -20.18
N PRO A 51 3.43 -12.60 -20.25
CA PRO A 51 4.27 -12.50 -19.05
C PRO A 51 3.92 -11.32 -18.13
N GLY A 52 3.34 -11.65 -16.98
CA GLY A 52 2.95 -10.65 -15.97
C GLY A 52 1.68 -9.88 -16.29
N ALA A 53 0.82 -10.38 -17.17
CA ALA A 53 -0.47 -9.78 -17.52
C ALA A 53 -1.32 -9.39 -16.29
N HIS A 54 -1.39 -10.26 -15.27
CA HIS A 54 -2.05 -9.95 -13.99
C HIS A 54 -1.54 -8.68 -13.30
N ARG A 55 -0.21 -8.46 -13.33
CA ARG A 55 0.43 -7.27 -12.73
C ARG A 55 0.14 -6.03 -13.57
N ALA A 56 0.26 -6.15 -14.89
CA ALA A 56 -0.07 -5.08 -15.83
C ALA A 56 -1.55 -4.68 -15.75
N ALA A 57 -2.46 -5.66 -15.63
CA ALA A 57 -3.89 -5.44 -15.45
C ALA A 57 -4.19 -4.65 -14.16
N ALA A 58 -3.55 -5.02 -13.04
CA ALA A 58 -3.68 -4.28 -11.79
C ALA A 58 -3.14 -2.84 -11.89
N VAL A 59 -1.99 -2.64 -12.54
CA VAL A 59 -1.42 -1.31 -12.81
C VAL A 59 -2.37 -0.47 -13.66
N LEU A 60 -2.94 -1.05 -14.73
CA LEU A 60 -3.85 -0.38 -15.64
C LEU A 60 -5.15 0.04 -14.94
N ALA A 61 -5.78 -0.85 -14.17
CA ALA A 61 -7.00 -0.55 -13.42
C ALA A 61 -6.77 0.59 -12.40
N ALA A 62 -5.68 0.51 -11.63
CA ALA A 62 -5.33 1.55 -10.66
C ALA A 62 -5.03 2.89 -11.33
N PHE A 63 -4.31 2.88 -12.46
CA PHE A 63 -4.02 4.08 -13.24
C PHE A 63 -5.30 4.72 -13.76
N LEU A 64 -6.18 3.97 -14.46
CA LEU A 64 -7.40 4.52 -15.06
C LEU A 64 -8.31 5.15 -14.00
N GLY A 65 -8.48 4.50 -12.85
CA GLY A 65 -9.26 5.03 -11.75
C GLY A 65 -8.68 6.33 -11.18
N GLN A 66 -7.36 6.39 -10.94
CA GLN A 66 -6.73 7.63 -10.47
C GLN A 66 -6.58 8.71 -11.55
N ALA A 67 -6.57 8.34 -12.82
CA ALA A 67 -6.56 9.25 -13.96
C ALA A 67 -7.95 9.87 -14.22
N GLY A 68 -8.96 9.53 -13.41
CA GLY A 68 -10.27 10.14 -13.46
C GLY A 68 -11.20 9.57 -14.51
N TRP A 69 -10.86 8.45 -15.14
CA TRP A 69 -11.71 7.83 -16.16
C TRP A 69 -12.99 7.28 -15.54
N GLY A 70 -14.10 7.37 -16.29
CA GLY A 70 -15.36 6.74 -15.91
C GLY A 70 -15.21 5.22 -15.88
N GLU A 71 -15.90 4.55 -14.96
CA GLU A 71 -15.76 3.09 -14.77
C GLU A 71 -16.09 2.30 -16.03
N GLU A 72 -17.16 2.68 -16.75
CA GLU A 72 -17.58 2.01 -17.99
C GLU A 72 -16.52 2.07 -19.10
N GLU A 73 -15.93 3.25 -19.32
CA GLU A 73 -14.87 3.43 -20.32
C GLU A 73 -13.58 2.74 -19.90
N ALA A 74 -13.24 2.83 -18.61
CA ALA A 74 -12.05 2.22 -18.05
C ALA A 74 -12.13 0.69 -18.11
N VAL A 75 -13.27 0.09 -17.75
CA VAL A 75 -13.45 -1.36 -17.79
C VAL A 75 -13.43 -1.88 -19.23
N ALA A 76 -13.94 -1.11 -20.20
CA ALA A 76 -13.86 -1.48 -21.61
C ALA A 76 -12.40 -1.54 -22.10
N LEU A 77 -11.59 -0.51 -21.83
CA LEU A 77 -10.15 -0.51 -22.15
C LEU A 77 -9.39 -1.63 -21.45
N TRP A 78 -9.75 -1.88 -20.19
CA TRP A 78 -9.09 -2.87 -19.38
C TRP A 78 -9.43 -4.30 -19.85
N ARG A 79 -10.69 -4.59 -20.16
CA ARG A 79 -11.15 -5.89 -20.71
C ARG A 79 -10.53 -6.19 -22.06
N ASP A 80 -10.40 -5.18 -22.90
CA ASP A 80 -9.72 -5.28 -24.19
C ASP A 80 -8.26 -5.76 -24.03
N PHE A 81 -7.53 -5.21 -23.06
CA PHE A 81 -6.20 -5.71 -22.68
C PHE A 81 -6.23 -7.12 -22.07
N ALA A 82 -7.17 -7.37 -21.16
CA ALA A 82 -7.30 -8.64 -20.45
C ALA A 82 -7.58 -9.81 -21.40
N SER A 83 -8.48 -9.63 -22.38
CA SER A 83 -8.81 -10.63 -23.38
C SER A 83 -7.64 -10.91 -24.33
N ARG A 84 -6.89 -9.88 -24.78
CA ARG A 84 -5.64 -10.08 -25.54
C ARG A 84 -4.62 -10.95 -24.79
N CYS A 85 -4.57 -10.80 -23.47
CA CYS A 85 -3.67 -11.54 -22.60
C CYS A 85 -4.26 -12.85 -22.06
N ARG A 86 -5.47 -13.24 -22.50
CA ARG A 86 -6.20 -14.44 -22.06
C ARG A 86 -6.46 -14.53 -20.55
N LEU A 87 -6.63 -13.38 -19.89
CA LEU A 87 -6.99 -13.35 -18.46
C LEU A 87 -8.45 -13.78 -18.22
N ASP A 88 -9.29 -13.69 -19.26
CA ASP A 88 -10.69 -14.10 -19.30
C ASP A 88 -10.88 -15.64 -19.22
N GLN A 89 -9.83 -16.41 -19.55
CA GLN A 89 -9.86 -17.88 -19.50
C GLN A 89 -9.62 -18.45 -18.09
N GLU A 90 -9.27 -17.61 -17.11
CA GLU A 90 -8.95 -18.01 -15.73
C GLU A 90 -10.13 -17.84 -14.74
N GLY A 91 -11.35 -17.66 -15.25
CA GLY A 91 -12.60 -17.54 -14.48
C GLY A 91 -12.86 -16.13 -13.93
N ASP A 92 -13.72 -16.02 -12.89
CA ASP A 92 -14.14 -14.75 -12.25
C ASP A 92 -12.99 -13.88 -11.67
N ASN A 93 -11.74 -14.35 -11.76
CA ASN A 93 -10.56 -13.63 -11.27
C ASN A 93 -10.33 -12.31 -12.01
N GLU A 94 -10.77 -12.19 -13.26
CA GLU A 94 -10.62 -11.00 -14.09
C GLU A 94 -11.32 -9.78 -13.47
N ALA A 95 -12.64 -9.85 -13.28
CA ALA A 95 -13.43 -8.76 -12.69
C ALA A 95 -12.92 -8.38 -11.28
N ARG A 96 -12.41 -9.37 -10.52
CA ARG A 96 -11.85 -9.13 -9.19
C ARG A 96 -10.60 -8.28 -9.21
N ILE A 97 -9.75 -8.35 -10.24
CA ILE A 97 -8.56 -7.49 -10.34
C ILE A 97 -9.00 -6.07 -10.64
N PHE A 98 -9.88 -5.86 -11.63
CA PHE A 98 -10.34 -4.52 -11.97
C PHE A 98 -10.96 -3.81 -10.76
N HIS A 99 -12.00 -4.39 -10.15
CA HIS A 99 -12.72 -3.75 -9.03
C HIS A 99 -11.87 -3.62 -7.76
N LYS A 100 -10.86 -4.48 -7.56
CA LYS A 100 -9.94 -4.34 -6.42
C LYS A 100 -9.03 -3.12 -6.54
N TRP A 101 -8.66 -2.74 -7.76
CA TRP A 101 -7.64 -1.71 -8.01
C TRP A 101 -8.23 -0.39 -8.49
N PHE A 102 -9.28 -0.43 -9.30
CA PHE A 102 -9.90 0.75 -9.90
C PHE A 102 -10.45 1.70 -8.82
N ALA A 103 -9.90 2.92 -8.75
CA ALA A 103 -10.28 3.97 -7.79
C ALA A 103 -10.29 3.54 -6.30
N ALA A 104 -9.70 2.39 -5.97
CA ALA A 104 -9.69 1.80 -4.63
C ALA A 104 -8.28 1.65 -4.05
N LEU A 105 -7.25 1.66 -4.92
CA LEU A 105 -5.84 1.58 -4.53
C LEU A 105 -5.00 2.58 -5.32
N HIS A 106 -3.87 2.98 -4.75
CA HIS A 106 -2.90 3.79 -5.47
C HIS A 106 -2.32 3.04 -6.66
N CYS A 107 -2.30 3.71 -7.81
CA CYS A 107 -1.45 3.38 -8.94
C CYS A 107 0.00 3.26 -8.45
N PRO A 108 0.69 2.14 -8.76
CA PRO A 108 2.04 1.93 -8.29
C PRO A 108 2.98 3.01 -8.83
N SER A 109 3.90 3.46 -7.97
CA SER A 109 4.94 4.42 -8.35
C SER A 109 5.86 3.85 -9.44
N CYS A 110 6.57 4.72 -10.13
CA CYS A 110 7.62 4.36 -11.08
C CYS A 110 8.66 3.42 -10.45
N ARG A 111 8.98 3.60 -9.15
CA ARG A 111 9.88 2.71 -8.42
C ARG A 111 9.30 1.29 -8.31
N THR A 112 8.02 1.15 -7.98
CA THR A 112 7.34 -0.15 -7.91
C THR A 112 7.26 -0.79 -9.30
N ILE A 113 6.88 -0.04 -10.32
CA ILE A 113 6.78 -0.55 -11.71
C ILE A 113 8.14 -1.03 -12.23
N LYS A 114 9.22 -0.29 -11.94
CA LYS A 114 10.59 -0.65 -12.33
C LYS A 114 11.23 -1.74 -11.46
N SER A 115 10.52 -2.29 -10.49
CA SER A 115 11.04 -3.37 -9.66
C SER A 115 10.83 -4.74 -10.30
N GLN A 116 11.70 -5.70 -9.95
CA GLN A 116 11.48 -7.11 -10.26
C GLN A 116 10.48 -7.71 -9.27
N SER A 117 9.64 -8.61 -9.76
CA SER A 117 8.65 -9.31 -8.95
C SER A 117 8.47 -10.74 -9.45
N ARG A 118 8.26 -11.67 -8.50
CA ARG A 118 7.99 -13.09 -8.77
C ARG A 118 6.57 -13.34 -9.31
N GLY A 119 5.65 -12.38 -9.17
CA GLY A 119 4.26 -12.54 -9.60
C GLY A 119 3.29 -11.63 -8.86
N TYR A 120 2.01 -11.67 -9.24
CA TYR A 120 0.93 -11.00 -8.51
C TYR A 120 0.82 -11.58 -7.09
N PRO A 121 0.61 -10.78 -6.03
CA PRO A 121 0.15 -9.39 -6.01
C PRO A 121 1.23 -8.30 -6.12
N HIS A 122 2.50 -8.65 -6.29
CA HIS A 122 3.58 -7.66 -6.40
C HIS A 122 3.67 -7.09 -7.82
N LEU A 123 3.46 -5.78 -7.97
CA LEU A 123 3.24 -5.11 -9.26
C LEU A 123 4.50 -4.73 -10.05
N GLY A 124 5.66 -5.31 -9.74
CA GLY A 124 6.90 -5.07 -10.48
C GLY A 124 6.80 -5.58 -11.92
N LEU A 125 7.11 -4.72 -12.90
CA LEU A 125 7.06 -4.99 -14.34
C LEU A 125 8.45 -5.01 -15.01
N ALA A 126 9.53 -4.93 -14.22
CA ALA A 126 10.89 -4.93 -14.77
C ALA A 126 11.15 -6.18 -15.63
N GLY A 127 11.74 -5.97 -16.81
CA GLY A 127 12.10 -7.05 -17.74
C GLY A 127 10.93 -7.64 -18.54
N LEU A 128 9.70 -7.13 -18.39
CA LEU A 128 8.51 -7.64 -19.10
C LEU A 128 8.14 -6.84 -20.35
N GLY A 129 8.92 -5.81 -20.69
CA GLY A 129 8.69 -4.98 -21.88
C GLY A 129 7.61 -3.90 -21.74
N TYR A 130 6.81 -3.88 -20.66
CA TYR A 130 5.78 -2.85 -20.45
C TYR A 130 6.36 -1.45 -20.19
N CYS A 131 7.30 -1.32 -19.25
CA CYS A 131 7.87 -0.01 -18.89
C CYS A 131 9.09 0.31 -19.77
N GLN A 132 8.89 1.14 -20.80
CA GLN A 132 9.95 1.68 -21.67
C GLN A 132 9.96 3.21 -21.53
N PRO A 133 10.77 3.76 -20.61
CA PRO A 133 10.75 5.19 -20.31
C PRO A 133 11.12 6.07 -21.51
N ASP A 134 10.46 7.22 -21.61
CA ASP A 134 10.77 8.29 -22.56
C ASP A 134 11.58 9.42 -21.88
N PRO A 135 12.01 10.47 -22.61
CA PRO A 135 12.76 11.59 -22.03
C PRO A 135 12.00 12.41 -20.97
N ARG A 136 10.66 12.30 -20.90
CA ARG A 136 9.85 13.02 -19.90
C ARG A 136 9.81 12.30 -18.56
N CYS A 137 9.90 10.96 -18.57
CA CYS A 137 9.80 10.11 -17.39
C CYS A 137 10.67 10.52 -16.18
N PRO A 138 11.92 11.02 -16.33
CA PRO A 138 12.74 11.44 -15.18
C PRO A 138 12.12 12.54 -14.32
N SER A 139 11.20 13.35 -14.86
CA SER A 139 10.53 14.43 -14.14
C SER A 139 9.35 13.97 -13.29
N PHE A 140 9.01 12.68 -13.31
CA PHE A 140 7.80 12.13 -12.67
C PHE A 140 8.11 10.85 -11.87
N ASP A 141 7.43 10.66 -10.75
CA ASP A 141 7.58 9.51 -9.85
C ASP A 141 6.43 8.49 -9.94
N SER A 142 5.36 8.79 -10.68
CA SER A 142 4.24 7.89 -10.91
C SER A 142 3.61 8.08 -12.30
N PRO A 143 2.94 7.04 -12.84
CA PRO A 143 2.22 7.14 -14.11
C PRO A 143 1.14 8.25 -14.11
N VAL A 144 0.43 8.42 -12.99
CA VAL A 144 -0.63 9.41 -12.84
C VAL A 144 -0.03 10.83 -12.87
N ASN A 145 1.06 11.06 -12.14
CA ASN A 145 1.77 12.36 -12.15
C ASN A 145 2.32 12.70 -13.54
N TYR A 146 2.84 11.71 -14.27
CA TYR A 146 3.24 11.89 -15.67
C TYR A 146 2.06 12.39 -16.52
N ALA A 147 0.92 11.70 -16.45
CA ALA A 147 -0.24 12.02 -17.29
C ALA A 147 -0.90 13.36 -16.91
N ALA A 148 -0.87 13.71 -15.62
CA ALA A 148 -1.38 14.97 -15.10
C ALA A 148 -0.40 16.15 -15.24
N GLY A 149 0.84 15.88 -15.64
CA GLY A 149 1.91 16.88 -15.73
C GLY A 149 2.29 17.47 -14.36
N ILE A 150 2.36 16.64 -13.32
CA ILE A 150 2.72 17.03 -11.95
C ILE A 150 4.14 16.56 -11.65
N PRO A 151 5.15 17.44 -11.65
CA PRO A 151 6.54 17.06 -11.41
C PRO A 151 6.78 16.49 -10.02
N ILE A 152 7.90 15.76 -9.87
CA ILE A 152 8.38 15.28 -8.58
C ILE A 152 8.47 16.44 -7.57
N GLY A 153 7.99 16.19 -6.36
CA GLY A 153 8.02 17.17 -5.26
C GLY A 153 6.87 18.18 -5.30
N GLN A 154 5.97 18.11 -6.29
CA GLN A 154 4.77 18.93 -6.34
C GLN A 154 3.54 18.12 -5.93
N SER A 155 2.63 18.76 -5.20
CA SER A 155 1.32 18.20 -4.89
C SER A 155 0.34 18.46 -6.04
N PRO A 156 -0.58 17.53 -6.33
CA PRO A 156 -1.65 17.78 -7.28
C PRO A 156 -2.49 18.98 -6.82
N PRO A 157 -2.75 19.96 -7.71
CA PRO A 157 -3.52 21.12 -7.30
C PRO A 157 -5.01 20.77 -7.18
N PRO A 158 -5.76 21.37 -6.25
CA PRO A 158 -7.14 20.99 -5.95
C PRO A 158 -8.09 21.07 -7.16
N GLU A 159 -7.87 22.02 -8.07
CA GLU A 159 -8.70 22.21 -9.26
C GLU A 159 -8.55 21.10 -10.30
N LYS A 160 -7.45 20.34 -10.27
CA LYS A 160 -7.18 19.26 -11.23
C LYS A 160 -7.77 17.91 -10.86
N GLY A 161 -8.42 17.78 -9.69
CA GLY A 161 -8.95 16.50 -9.26
C GLY A 161 -9.76 16.57 -7.98
N ARG A 162 -9.91 15.44 -7.31
CA ARG A 162 -10.58 15.29 -6.03
C ARG A 162 -9.85 14.28 -5.16
N THR A 163 -10.03 14.38 -3.86
CA THR A 163 -9.49 13.42 -2.90
C THR A 163 -10.60 12.49 -2.43
N LEU A 164 -10.39 11.19 -2.55
CA LEU A 164 -11.27 10.15 -2.03
C LEU A 164 -10.66 9.58 -0.74
N VAL A 165 -11.46 9.42 0.31
CA VAL A 165 -11.03 8.70 1.52
C VAL A 165 -11.27 7.21 1.28
N LEU A 166 -10.19 6.43 1.26
CA LEU A 166 -10.24 4.97 1.07
C LEU A 166 -10.54 4.24 2.38
N GLY A 167 -10.19 4.85 3.50
CA GLY A 167 -10.42 4.30 4.84
C GLY A 167 -9.49 4.93 5.86
N THR A 168 -9.39 4.29 7.02
CA THR A 168 -8.56 4.76 8.13
C THR A 168 -7.59 3.67 8.54
N GLU A 169 -6.30 3.94 8.43
CA GLU A 169 -5.26 3.13 9.03
C GLU A 169 -5.24 3.37 10.55
N ILE A 170 -5.21 2.29 11.30
CA ILE A 170 -4.99 2.34 12.74
C ILE A 170 -3.50 2.07 12.97
N LEU A 171 -2.81 3.04 13.54
CA LEU A 171 -1.42 2.92 13.93
C LEU A 171 -1.33 2.90 15.45
N VAL A 172 -0.45 2.07 15.98
CA VAL A 172 -0.02 2.15 17.37
C VAL A 172 1.40 2.70 17.41
N ARG A 173 1.62 3.70 18.26
CA ARG A 173 2.94 4.21 18.61
C ARG A 173 3.48 3.46 19.81
N LEU A 174 4.70 2.96 19.64
CA LEU A 174 5.40 2.14 20.61
C LEU A 174 6.78 2.75 20.86
N TYR A 175 7.24 2.71 22.10
CA TYR A 175 8.64 2.90 22.41
C TYR A 175 9.33 1.54 22.43
N ASP A 176 10.30 1.34 21.54
CA ASP A 176 11.13 0.14 21.49
C ASP A 176 12.30 0.26 22.46
N TRP A 177 12.30 -0.57 23.50
CA TRP A 177 13.33 -0.57 24.54
C TRP A 177 14.67 -1.14 24.09
N THR A 178 14.71 -1.89 22.98
CA THR A 178 15.95 -2.43 22.42
C THR A 178 16.71 -1.38 21.62
N SER A 179 16.00 -0.57 20.85
CA SER A 179 16.60 0.49 20.03
C SER A 179 16.58 1.87 20.68
N GLY A 180 15.78 2.07 21.73
CA GLY A 180 15.60 3.35 22.41
C GLY A 180 14.87 4.38 21.56
N ARG A 181 13.94 3.93 20.70
CA ARG A 181 13.27 4.79 19.70
C ARG A 181 11.78 4.58 19.68
N GLU A 182 11.08 5.62 19.27
CA GLU A 182 9.66 5.52 18.94
C GLU A 182 9.46 4.96 17.53
N GLU A 183 8.55 4.00 17.43
CA GLU A 183 8.24 3.29 16.20
C GLU A 183 6.73 3.10 16.07
N THR A 184 6.26 2.89 14.84
CA THR A 184 4.83 2.64 14.57
C THR A 184 4.57 1.25 14.03
N VAL A 185 3.43 0.68 14.43
CA VAL A 185 2.89 -0.58 13.92
C VAL A 185 1.46 -0.35 13.42
N GLU A 186 1.15 -0.85 12.23
CA GLU A 186 -0.20 -0.80 11.68
C GLU A 186 -1.01 -2.00 12.18
N LEU A 187 -2.21 -1.74 12.66
CA LEU A 187 -3.14 -2.74 13.20
C LEU A 187 -4.43 -2.77 12.38
N SER A 188 -5.00 -3.96 12.24
CA SER A 188 -6.41 -4.12 11.90
C SER A 188 -7.31 -3.75 13.10
N PRO A 189 -8.62 -3.52 12.87
CA PRO A 189 -9.55 -3.24 13.97
C PRO A 189 -9.60 -4.34 15.04
N GLY A 190 -9.48 -5.61 14.63
CA GLY A 190 -9.42 -6.75 15.56
C GLY A 190 -8.12 -6.76 16.39
N GLU A 191 -6.98 -6.47 15.77
CA GLU A 191 -5.69 -6.37 16.46
C GLU A 191 -5.65 -5.17 17.43
N LYS A 192 -6.25 -4.03 17.05
CA LYS A 192 -6.44 -2.89 17.96
C LYS A 192 -7.23 -3.29 19.20
N LYS A 193 -8.39 -3.93 19.00
CA LYS A 193 -9.25 -4.36 20.11
C LYS A 193 -8.52 -5.33 21.04
N ALA A 194 -7.80 -6.30 20.49
CA ALA A 194 -7.01 -7.24 21.28
C ALA A 194 -5.90 -6.54 22.10
N LEU A 195 -5.24 -5.52 21.54
CA LEU A 195 -4.27 -4.72 22.28
C LEU A 195 -4.94 -3.87 23.36
N GLU A 196 -6.10 -3.27 23.11
CA GLU A 196 -6.86 -2.51 24.12
C GLU A 196 -7.24 -3.39 25.31
N GLU A 197 -7.76 -4.59 25.06
CA GLU A 197 -8.09 -5.57 26.09
C GLU A 197 -6.84 -5.98 26.90
N LEU A 198 -5.70 -6.17 26.21
CA LEU A 198 -4.43 -6.51 26.84
C LEU A 198 -3.91 -5.37 27.74
N LEU A 199 -3.99 -4.12 27.28
CA LEU A 199 -3.57 -2.93 28.04
C LEU A 199 -4.45 -2.69 29.28
N GLN A 200 -5.75 -2.97 29.19
CA GLN A 200 -6.66 -2.88 30.34
C GLN A 200 -6.37 -3.95 31.41
N GLN A 201 -5.87 -5.11 30.99
CA GLN A 201 -5.49 -6.21 31.87
C GLN A 201 -4.01 -6.14 32.29
N GLN A 202 -3.28 -5.12 31.83
CA GLN A 202 -1.87 -4.98 32.12
C GLN A 202 -1.69 -4.59 33.59
N GLY A 203 -1.32 -5.60 34.40
CA GLY A 203 -0.78 -5.37 35.74
C GLY A 203 0.67 -4.89 35.68
N GLU A 204 1.55 -5.48 36.47
CA GLU A 204 2.99 -5.11 36.50
C GLU A 204 3.83 -5.70 35.34
N GLY A 205 3.21 -6.41 34.40
CA GLY A 205 3.94 -7.07 33.32
C GLY A 205 4.44 -6.14 32.21
N GLN A 206 5.54 -6.55 31.57
CA GLN A 206 6.15 -5.86 30.45
C GLN A 206 5.41 -6.21 29.14
N LEU A 207 5.01 -5.20 28.38
CA LEU A 207 4.46 -5.40 27.05
C LEU A 207 5.57 -5.80 26.07
N VAL A 208 5.32 -6.86 25.30
CA VAL A 208 6.21 -7.40 24.29
C VAL A 208 5.48 -7.42 22.96
N PHE A 209 6.15 -6.94 21.92
CA PHE A 209 5.69 -6.95 20.55
C PHE A 209 6.47 -7.98 19.73
N SER A 210 5.77 -8.76 18.93
CA SER A 210 6.34 -9.66 17.94
C SER A 210 5.50 -9.68 16.66
N ARG A 211 6.02 -10.34 15.61
CA ARG A 211 5.23 -10.66 14.41
C ARG A 211 5.11 -12.16 14.27
N VAL A 212 3.88 -12.65 14.20
CA VAL A 212 3.58 -14.08 14.10
C VAL A 212 2.80 -14.37 12.81
N ARG A 213 3.04 -15.54 12.22
CA ARG A 213 2.36 -15.93 10.98
C ARG A 213 1.00 -16.56 11.29
N VAL A 214 -0.06 -15.87 10.90
CA VAL A 214 -1.43 -16.35 10.98
C VAL A 214 -1.96 -16.56 9.56
N ARG A 215 -2.28 -17.82 9.22
CA ARG A 215 -2.78 -18.20 7.87
C ARG A 215 -1.91 -17.66 6.73
N GLY A 216 -0.59 -17.73 6.89
CA GLY A 216 0.39 -17.28 5.88
C GLY A 216 0.67 -15.78 5.86
N ARG A 217 0.00 -14.96 6.68
CA ARG A 217 0.27 -13.52 6.82
C ARG A 217 1.02 -13.24 8.12
N LEU A 218 2.05 -12.40 8.07
CA LEU A 218 2.75 -11.89 9.25
C LEU A 218 1.93 -10.79 9.93
N CYS A 219 1.34 -11.11 11.07
CA CYS A 219 0.48 -10.22 11.84
C CYS A 219 1.20 -9.72 13.10
N PRO A 220 0.98 -8.44 13.49
CA PRO A 220 1.31 -7.94 14.82
C PRO A 220 0.75 -8.83 15.93
N CYS A 221 1.56 -9.12 16.94
CA CYS A 221 1.13 -9.81 18.15
C CYS A 221 1.71 -9.10 19.37
N PHE A 222 0.86 -8.89 20.37
CA PHE A 222 1.22 -8.27 21.63
C PHE A 222 0.94 -9.25 22.76
N GLN A 223 1.87 -9.30 23.71
CA GLN A 223 1.75 -10.14 24.89
C GLN A 223 2.29 -9.39 26.10
N VAL A 224 1.72 -9.66 27.27
CA VAL A 224 2.28 -9.18 28.53
C VAL A 224 3.09 -10.33 29.12
N ARG A 225 4.37 -10.09 29.35
CA ARG A 225 5.27 -11.04 30.03
C ARG A 225 5.49 -10.60 31.48
N PRO A 226 5.61 -11.54 32.44
CA PRO A 226 6.12 -11.23 33.77
C PRO A 226 7.48 -10.52 33.64
N GLN A 227 7.69 -9.45 34.38
CA GLN A 227 8.94 -8.69 34.33
C GLN A 227 9.93 -9.26 35.34
N ASP A 228 11.02 -9.87 34.87
CA ASP A 228 12.16 -10.23 35.71
C ASP A 228 13.13 -9.03 35.80
N GLY A 229 12.99 -8.20 36.84
CA GLY A 229 13.93 -7.11 37.15
C GLY A 229 13.32 -5.70 37.27
N PRO A 230 14.12 -4.66 37.59
CA PRO A 230 13.62 -3.32 37.91
C PRO A 230 12.97 -2.62 36.71
N ARG A 231 11.83 -1.96 36.96
CA ARG A 231 11.03 -1.20 35.98
C ARG A 231 11.89 -0.19 35.22
N ARG A 232 11.98 -0.34 33.91
CA ARG A 232 12.30 0.80 33.02
C ARG A 232 10.97 1.46 32.67
N SER A 233 10.59 2.45 33.46
CA SER A 233 9.43 3.31 33.19
C SER A 233 9.88 4.51 32.34
N LEU A 234 9.13 4.83 31.30
CA LEU A 234 9.25 6.11 30.58
C LEU A 234 8.30 7.18 31.13
N LEU A 235 7.51 6.83 32.14
CA LEU A 235 6.66 7.76 32.86
C LEU A 235 7.39 8.14 34.15
N SER A 236 7.92 9.35 34.15
CA SER A 236 8.00 10.15 35.38
C SER A 236 6.59 10.22 35.95
N ASP A 237 6.46 9.86 37.22
CA ASP A 237 5.36 10.32 38.05
C ASP A 237 5.20 11.83 37.86
N ASP A 238 4.03 12.27 37.40
CA ASP A 238 3.40 13.57 37.68
C ASP A 238 2.09 13.67 36.86
N LEU A 239 1.00 13.15 37.45
CA LEU A 239 -0.35 13.73 37.45
C LEU A 239 -1.21 13.04 38.54
#